data_AF-A0A8T5ANJ3-F1
#
_entry.id   AF-A0A8T5ANJ3-F1
#
_cell.length_a   1.000
_cell.length_b   1.000
_cell.length_c   1.000
_cell.angle_alpha   90.00
_cell.angle_beta   90.00
_cell.angle_gamma   90.00
#
_symmetry.space_group_name_H-M   'P 1'
#
loop_
_entity.id
_entity.type
_entity.pdbx_description
1 polymer ?
#
loop_
_entity_poly.entity_id
_entity_poly.type
_entity_poly.pdbx_seq_one_letter_code
_entity_poly.pdbx_strand_id
1 'polypeptide(L)'
;MASVSIEDVRDVLNIGEADIPDEKIAKMIKRAEVALELELGKEIDYVNCTDAEKEAMTVLAAIYAICYLTGGSAVGLSFSLGDKNVSVLGNAPPLTVLQSELERILSHLKQPYVGRA
;
A
#
# COMPACT_ATOMS: atom_id res chain seq x y z
N MET A 1 6.02 17.33 5.97
CA MET A 1 5.65 16.04 6.59
C MET A 1 4.46 15.54 5.80
N ALA A 2 4.55 14.30 5.34
CA ALA A 2 3.56 13.69 4.48
C ALA A 2 2.59 12.88 5.34
N SER A 3 1.33 12.81 4.91
CA SER A 3 0.31 11.98 5.55
C SER A 3 -0.42 11.15 4.50
N VAL A 4 -0.76 9.91 4.86
CA VAL A 4 -1.52 9.00 4.01
C VAL A 4 -3.01 9.25 4.28
N SER A 5 -3.75 9.64 3.25
CA SER A 5 -5.19 9.85 3.32
C SER A 5 -5.92 8.75 2.56
N ILE A 6 -7.21 8.58 2.88
CA ILE A 6 -8.09 7.65 2.17
C ILE A 6 -8.18 8.02 0.68
N GLU A 7 -8.16 9.32 0.39
CA GLU A 7 -8.18 9.88 -0.95
C GLU A 7 -6.92 9.52 -1.75
N ASP A 8 -5.73 9.52 -1.14
CA ASP A 8 -4.47 9.13 -1.81
C ASP A 8 -4.56 7.68 -2.35
N VAL A 9 -5.11 6.76 -1.54
CA VAL A 9 -5.26 5.36 -1.92
C VAL A 9 -6.29 5.19 -3.05
N ARG A 10 -7.37 5.97 -3.00
CA ARG A 10 -8.41 5.96 -4.03
C ARG A 10 -7.91 6.50 -5.36
N ASP A 11 -7.12 7.56 -5.33
CA ASP A 11 -6.52 8.18 -6.51
C ASP A 11 -5.59 7.20 -7.23
N VAL A 12 -4.70 6.52 -6.50
CA VAL A 12 -3.78 5.50 -7.04
C VAL A 12 -4.53 4.36 -7.71
N LEU A 13 -5.66 3.94 -7.15
CA LEU A 13 -6.47 2.85 -7.69
C LEU A 13 -7.50 3.29 -8.72
N ASN A 14 -7.72 4.60 -8.87
CA ASN A 14 -8.79 5.16 -9.67
C ASN A 14 -10.18 4.57 -9.30
N ILE A 15 -10.47 4.43 -8.00
CA ILE A 15 -11.72 3.86 -7.49
C ILE A 15 -12.53 4.87 -6.68
N GLY A 16 -13.84 4.65 -6.59
CA GLY A 16 -14.75 5.49 -5.82
C GLY A 16 -15.06 4.95 -4.42
N GLU A 17 -15.81 5.74 -3.64
CA GLU A 17 -16.41 5.31 -2.36
C GLU A 17 -17.32 4.08 -2.50
N ALA A 18 -17.90 3.87 -3.68
CA ALA A 18 -18.80 2.75 -3.96
C ALA A 18 -18.07 1.39 -4.04
N ASP A 19 -16.77 1.39 -4.34
CA ASP A 19 -15.98 0.17 -4.48
C ASP A 19 -15.48 -0.32 -3.12
N ILE A 20 -14.92 0.59 -2.31
CA ILE A 20 -14.38 0.28 -1.00
C ILE A 20 -14.79 1.36 0.01
N PRO A 21 -15.47 0.99 1.10
CA PRO A 21 -15.87 1.94 2.14
C PRO A 21 -14.66 2.49 2.88
N ASP A 22 -14.76 3.74 3.35
CA ASP A 22 -13.67 4.47 4.03
C ASP A 22 -13.11 3.71 5.23
N GLU A 23 -13.98 3.03 5.99
CA GLU A 23 -13.59 2.24 7.15
C GLU A 23 -12.65 1.08 6.76
N LYS A 24 -12.84 0.49 5.57
CA LYS A 24 -11.95 -0.56 5.06
C LYS A 24 -10.61 0.01 4.64
N ILE A 25 -10.59 1.14 3.92
CA ILE A 25 -9.34 1.80 3.50
C ILE A 25 -8.55 2.25 4.74
N ALA A 26 -9.20 2.85 5.73
CA ALA A 26 -8.56 3.23 6.99
C ALA A 26 -7.93 2.03 7.72
N LYS A 27 -8.62 0.87 7.75
CA LYS A 27 -8.07 -0.38 8.28
C LYS A 27 -6.89 -0.90 7.45
N MET A 28 -6.90 -0.70 6.12
CA MET A 28 -5.80 -1.10 5.22
C MET A 28 -4.57 -0.23 5.43
N ILE A 29 -4.73 1.09 5.56
CA ILE A 29 -3.64 2.02 5.86
C ILE A 29 -2.99 1.64 7.20
N LYS A 30 -3.80 1.40 8.24
CA LYS A 30 -3.27 0.98 9.55
C LYS A 30 -2.57 -0.38 9.52
N ARG A 31 -3.02 -1.31 8.68
CA ARG A 31 -2.29 -2.58 8.45
C ARG A 31 -1.00 -2.37 7.67
N ALA A 32 -0.98 -1.44 6.73
CA ALA A 32 0.19 -1.11 5.94
C ALA A 32 1.28 -0.48 6.83
N GLU A 33 0.89 0.43 7.71
CA GLU A 33 1.72 0.99 8.78
C GLU A 33 2.38 -0.13 9.58
N VAL A 34 1.59 -0.97 10.26
CA VAL A 34 2.12 -2.05 11.12
C VAL A 34 3.02 -3.01 10.34
N ALA A 35 2.69 -3.30 9.07
CA ALA A 35 3.54 -4.15 8.23
C ALA A 35 4.90 -3.50 7.92
N LEU A 36 4.92 -2.21 7.60
CA LEU A 36 6.15 -1.46 7.37
C LEU A 36 6.97 -1.28 8.65
N GLU A 37 6.30 -1.08 9.80
CA GLU A 37 6.97 -1.02 11.10
C GLU A 37 7.68 -2.33 11.45
N LEU A 38 7.01 -3.47 11.22
CA LEU A 38 7.58 -4.79 11.41
C LEU A 38 8.75 -5.08 10.44
N GLU A 39 8.64 -4.63 9.18
CA GLU A 39 9.65 -4.86 8.16
C GLU A 39 10.90 -3.97 8.35
N LEU A 40 10.69 -2.70 8.72
CA LEU A 40 11.76 -1.72 8.92
C LEU A 40 12.30 -1.71 10.35
N GLY A 41 11.59 -2.36 11.29
CA GLY A 41 11.98 -2.43 12.70
C GLY A 41 11.95 -1.06 13.40
N LYS A 42 11.10 -0.14 12.95
CA LYS A 42 10.97 1.23 13.48
C LYS A 42 9.50 1.63 13.55
N GLU A 43 9.18 2.55 14.45
CA GLU A 43 7.82 3.11 14.57
C GLU A 43 7.55 4.06 13.39
N ILE A 44 6.42 3.89 12.73
CA ILE A 44 6.01 4.66 11.55
C ILE A 44 4.62 5.18 11.83
N ASP A 45 4.40 6.47 11.58
CA ASP A 45 3.11 7.09 11.79
C ASP A 45 2.57 7.60 10.45
N TYR A 46 1.41 7.09 10.03
CA TYR A 46 0.75 7.50 8.79
C TYR A 46 0.39 9.00 8.72
N VAL A 47 0.34 9.71 9.85
CA VAL A 47 0.06 11.15 9.94
C VAL A 47 1.36 11.97 9.87
N ASN A 48 2.49 11.38 10.26
CA ASN A 48 3.79 12.04 10.29
C ASN A 48 4.90 11.15 9.71
N CYS A 49 4.88 10.99 8.39
CA CYS A 49 5.86 10.18 7.68
C CYS A 49 6.65 10.98 6.63
N THR A 50 7.77 10.41 6.21
CA THR A 50 8.52 10.89 5.04
C THR A 50 7.76 10.58 3.76
N ASP A 51 8.03 11.30 2.66
CA ASP A 51 7.42 11.01 1.36
C ASP A 51 7.60 9.55 0.93
N ALA A 52 8.76 8.95 1.19
CA ALA A 52 9.03 7.55 0.88
C ALA A 52 8.16 6.58 1.70
N GLU A 53 7.94 6.87 2.98
CA GLU A 53 7.06 6.08 3.84
C GLU A 53 5.59 6.27 3.45
N LYS A 54 5.18 7.50 3.15
CA LYS A 54 3.84 7.80 2.62
C LYS A 54 3.59 6.97 1.36
N GLU A 55 4.52 6.98 0.42
CA GLU A 55 4.38 6.27 -0.85
C GLU A 55 4.33 4.75 -0.62
N ALA A 56 5.21 4.20 0.22
CA ALA A 56 5.17 2.78 0.60
C ALA A 56 3.82 2.36 1.21
N MET A 57 3.30 3.16 2.15
CA MET A 57 2.01 2.91 2.80
C MET A 57 0.85 2.99 1.81
N THR A 58 0.87 3.98 0.94
CA THR A 58 -0.19 4.20 -0.07
C THR A 58 -0.21 3.04 -1.06
N VAL A 59 0.95 2.63 -1.58
CA VAL A 59 1.08 1.48 -2.49
C VAL A 59 0.66 0.18 -1.80
N LEU A 60 1.07 -0.05 -0.55
CA LEU A 60 0.69 -1.25 0.19
C LEU A 60 -0.81 -1.29 0.51
N ALA A 61 -1.40 -0.16 0.89
CA ALA A 61 -2.84 -0.01 1.07
C ALA A 61 -3.59 -0.23 -0.24
N ALA A 62 -3.05 0.26 -1.37
CA ALA A 62 -3.61 0.04 -2.70
C ALA A 62 -3.61 -1.46 -3.08
N ILE A 63 -2.52 -2.18 -2.79
CA ILE A 63 -2.46 -3.64 -2.98
C ILE A 63 -3.53 -4.35 -2.14
N TYR A 64 -3.69 -3.97 -0.87
CA TYR A 64 -4.74 -4.55 -0.01
C TYR A 64 -6.14 -4.29 -0.54
N ALA A 65 -6.39 -3.10 -1.06
CA ALA A 65 -7.64 -2.74 -1.69
C ALA A 65 -7.91 -3.57 -2.95
N ILE A 66 -6.92 -3.76 -3.82
CA ILE A 66 -7.03 -4.64 -4.99
C ILE A 66 -7.29 -6.10 -4.57
N CYS A 67 -6.57 -6.61 -3.56
CA CYS A 67 -6.82 -7.94 -3.02
C CYS A 67 -8.24 -8.08 -2.48
N TYR A 68 -8.75 -7.05 -1.79
CA TYR A 68 -10.13 -7.04 -1.31
C TYR A 68 -11.14 -7.07 -2.46
N LEU A 69 -10.91 -6.26 -3.49
CA LEU A 69 -11.79 -6.19 -4.67
C LEU A 69 -11.81 -7.53 -5.41
N THR A 70 -10.64 -8.14 -5.65
CA THR A 70 -10.51 -9.46 -6.31
C THR A 70 -10.98 -10.66 -5.48
N GLY A 71 -11.46 -10.45 -4.25
CA GLY A 71 -11.76 -11.55 -3.32
C GLY A 71 -10.52 -12.37 -2.94
N GLY A 72 -9.34 -11.78 -3.12
CA GLY A 72 -8.06 -12.33 -2.69
C GLY A 72 -7.83 -12.18 -1.19
N SER A 73 -6.65 -12.58 -0.75
CA SER A 73 -6.22 -12.47 0.64
C SER A 73 -4.89 -11.76 0.70
N ALA A 74 -4.77 -10.80 1.61
CA ALA A 74 -3.51 -10.11 1.86
C ALA A 74 -3.24 -9.97 3.36
N VAL A 75 -2.05 -10.39 3.76
CA VAL A 75 -1.56 -10.39 5.14
C VAL A 75 -0.09 -9.96 5.12
N GLY A 76 0.18 -8.74 5.60
CA GLY A 76 1.51 -8.14 5.55
C GLY A 76 1.98 -7.93 4.11
N LEU A 77 3.23 -8.27 3.81
CA LEU A 77 3.76 -8.21 2.45
C LEU A 77 3.38 -9.43 1.59
N SER A 78 2.59 -10.36 2.13
CA SER A 78 2.10 -11.52 1.37
C SER A 78 0.67 -11.27 0.92
N PHE A 79 0.49 -11.17 -0.40
CA PHE A 79 -0.80 -10.94 -1.04
C PHE A 79 -1.05 -12.00 -2.12
N SER A 80 -2.28 -12.45 -2.19
CA SER A 80 -2.81 -13.38 -3.17
C SER A 80 -4.06 -12.78 -3.78
N LEU A 81 -4.18 -12.85 -5.09
CA LEU A 81 -5.38 -12.44 -5.79
C LEU A 81 -6.38 -13.58 -5.81
N GLY A 82 -7.64 -13.20 -5.67
CA GLY A 82 -8.76 -14.11 -5.91
C GLY A 82 -9.10 -14.15 -7.40
N ASP A 83 -10.36 -14.46 -7.69
CA ASP A 83 -10.83 -14.60 -9.07
C ASP A 83 -10.74 -13.26 -9.83
N LYS A 84 -10.20 -13.34 -11.05
CA LYS A 84 -9.79 -12.18 -11.88
C LYS A 84 -10.97 -11.53 -12.60
N ASN A 85 -12.19 -11.66 -12.09
CA ASN A 85 -13.42 -11.13 -12.69
C ASN A 85 -13.97 -9.94 -11.90
N VAL A 86 -13.16 -8.89 -11.77
CA VAL A 86 -13.60 -7.66 -11.10
C VAL A 86 -13.38 -6.51 -12.05
N SER A 87 -14.46 -5.97 -12.61
CA SER A 87 -14.44 -4.86 -13.59
C SER A 87 -13.68 -3.63 -13.10
N VAL A 88 -13.54 -3.47 -11.78
CA VAL A 88 -12.79 -2.40 -11.11
C VAL A 88 -11.28 -2.46 -11.38
N LEU A 89 -10.72 -3.66 -11.65
CA LEU A 89 -9.29 -3.79 -12.01
C LEU A 89 -8.94 -3.30 -13.41
N GLY A 90 -9.92 -2.99 -14.25
CA GLY A 90 -9.67 -2.53 -15.62
C GLY A 90 -8.93 -1.20 -15.70
N ASN A 91 -9.07 -0.35 -14.68
CA ASN A 91 -8.39 0.95 -14.57
C ASN A 91 -7.26 0.98 -13.53
N ALA A 92 -7.19 0.00 -12.64
CA ALA A 92 -6.14 -0.06 -11.62
C ALA A 92 -4.82 -0.57 -12.24
N PRO A 93 -3.65 -0.06 -11.78
CA PRO A 93 -2.37 -0.58 -12.22
C PRO A 93 -2.24 -2.07 -11.86
N PRO A 94 -1.54 -2.87 -12.69
CA PRO A 94 -1.35 -4.28 -12.40
C PRO A 94 -0.53 -4.45 -11.12
N LEU A 95 -0.91 -5.39 -10.26
CA LEU A 95 -0.24 -5.56 -8.97
C LEU A 95 1.25 -5.87 -9.07
N THR A 96 1.71 -6.44 -10.18
CA THR A 96 3.14 -6.67 -10.41
C THR A 96 3.93 -5.35 -10.41
N VAL A 97 3.31 -4.26 -10.88
CA VAL A 97 3.90 -2.92 -10.84
C VAL A 97 3.91 -2.40 -9.41
N LEU A 98 2.79 -2.47 -8.70
CA LEU A 98 2.70 -2.04 -7.29
C LEU A 98 3.64 -2.84 -6.38
N GLN A 99 3.81 -4.14 -6.62
CA GLN A 99 4.76 -4.99 -5.91
C GLN A 99 6.21 -4.55 -6.17
N SER A 100 6.57 -4.37 -7.44
CA SER A 100 7.92 -3.94 -7.82
C SER A 100 8.25 -2.57 -7.23
N GLU A 101 7.26 -1.66 -7.21
CA GLU A 101 7.39 -0.34 -6.62
C GLU A 101 7.54 -0.40 -5.10
N LEU A 102 6.69 -1.18 -4.42
CA LEU A 102 6.79 -1.41 -2.99
C LEU A 102 8.14 -2.02 -2.61
N GLU A 103 8.61 -3.04 -3.32
CA GLU A 103 9.92 -3.67 -3.09
C GLU A 103 11.06 -2.67 -3.31
N ARG A 104 10.94 -1.81 -4.32
CA ARG A 104 11.94 -0.76 -4.59
C ARG A 104 11.99 0.26 -3.47
N ILE A 105 10.83 0.72 -2.98
CA ILE A 105 10.74 1.68 -1.87
C ILE A 105 11.24 1.03 -0.58
N LEU A 106 10.81 -0.20 -0.29
CA LEU A 106 11.29 -1.00 0.85
C LEU A 106 12.79 -1.19 0.81
N SER A 107 13.37 -1.51 -0.34
CA SER A 107 14.82 -1.63 -0.51
C SER A 107 15.52 -0.30 -0.19
N HIS A 108 14.95 0.82 -0.62
CA HIS A 108 15.45 2.16 -0.32
C HIS A 108 15.35 2.51 1.18
N LEU A 109 14.28 2.08 1.84
CA LEU A 109 14.03 2.32 3.27
C LEU A 109 14.83 1.36 4.17
N LYS A 110 15.09 0.13 3.71
CA LYS A 110 15.78 -0.94 4.44
C LYS A 110 17.29 -0.86 4.28
N GLN A 111 17.80 -0.24 3.21
CA GLN A 111 19.21 0.09 3.14
C GLN A 111 19.54 1.02 4.31
N PRO A 112 20.42 0.63 5.26
CA PRO A 112 21.09 1.62 6.07
C PRO A 112 21.79 2.53 5.07
N TYR A 113 21.67 3.85 5.24
CA TYR A 113 22.45 4.82 4.51
C TYR A 113 23.94 4.41 4.53
N VAL A 114 24.36 3.62 3.54
CA VAL A 114 25.76 3.42 3.21
C VAL A 114 26.07 4.56 2.28
N GLY A 115 26.35 5.70 2.91
CA GLY A 115 26.99 6.82 2.25
C GLY A 115 28.10 6.27 1.36
N ARG A 116 27.96 6.55 0.07
CA ARG A 116 29.01 6.28 -0.91
C ARG A 116 30.17 7.21 -0.53
N ALA A 117 31.15 6.68 0.19
CA ALA A 117 32.44 7.30 0.43
C ALA A 117 33.24 7.37 -0.87
#